data_AF-A0A523YYG1-F1
#
_entry.id   AF-A0A523YYG1-F1
#
_cell.length_a   1.000
_cell.length_b   1.000
_cell.length_c   1.000
_cell.angle_alpha   90.00
_cell.angle_beta   90.00
_cell.angle_gamma   90.00
#
_symmetry.space_group_name_H-M   'P 1'
#
loop_
_entity.id
_entity.type
_entity.pdbx_description
1 polymer ?
#
loop_
_entity_poly.entity_id
_entity_poly.type
_entity_poly.pdbx_seq_one_letter_code
_entity_poly.pdbx_strand_id
1 'polypeptide(L)' 'MAKLRIGLLNKKRGNFAIQEKLIGADNVVDETDAEVEHHEQALTEAGYSVYQIHWGPNFINDLQALQVDLVFNVSSLVEA' A
#
# COMPACT_ATOMS: atom_id res chain seq x y z
N MET A 1 2.38 -25.49 9.12
CA MET A 1 3.19 -24.32 8.73
C MET A 1 2.55 -23.09 9.34
N ALA A 2 3.33 -22.16 9.88
CA ALA A 2 2.77 -20.89 10.36
C ALA A 2 2.28 -20.07 9.16
N LYS A 3 1.09 -19.45 9.29
CA LYS A 3 0.51 -18.58 8.27
C LYS A 3 1.35 -17.30 8.21
N LEU A 4 1.99 -17.01 7.07
CA LEU A 4 2.83 -15.83 6.90
C LEU A 4 1.99 -14.55 7.12
N ARG A 5 2.51 -13.61 7.91
CA ARG A 5 1.91 -12.29 8.14
C ARG A 5 2.50 -11.30 7.16
N ILE A 6 1.64 -10.72 6.34
CA ILE A 6 2.02 -9.82 5.25
C ILE A 6 1.56 -8.41 5.60
N GLY A 7 2.49 -7.47 5.57
CA GLY A 7 2.19 -6.03 5.60
C GLY A 7 2.00 -5.49 4.19
N LEU A 8 0.87 -4.84 3.91
CA LEU A 8 0.66 -4.06 2.69
C LEU A 8 0.93 -2.59 2.98
N LEU A 9 1.96 -2.03 2.36
CA LEU A 9 2.31 -0.63 2.52
C LEU A 9 1.37 0.24 1.67
N ASN A 10 0.49 0.98 2.33
CA ASN A 10 -0.32 2.03 1.72
C ASN A 10 0.48 3.34 1.74
N LYS A 11 1.03 3.71 0.59
CA LYS A 11 1.85 4.91 0.42
C LYS A 11 1.36 5.68 -0.80
N LYS A 12 0.99 6.95 -0.60
CA LYS A 12 0.68 7.86 -1.71
C LYS A 12 1.84 7.89 -2.70
N ARG A 13 1.53 7.73 -3.99
CA ARG A 13 2.54 7.68 -5.06
C ARG A 13 3.30 9.01 -5.10
N GLY A 14 4.63 8.94 -5.10
CA GLY A 14 5.48 10.14 -5.14
C GLY A 14 5.26 11.01 -6.39
N ASN A 15 4.76 10.39 -7.46
CA ASN A 15 4.48 11.04 -8.73
C ASN A 15 3.24 11.95 -8.65
N PHE A 16 2.32 11.72 -7.71
CA PHE A 16 1.14 12.56 -7.54
C PHE A 16 1.51 13.99 -7.12
N ALA A 17 2.52 14.17 -6.26
CA ALA A 17 2.99 15.51 -5.91
C ALA A 17 3.56 16.28 -7.13
N ILE A 18 4.06 15.58 -8.14
CA ILE A 18 4.53 16.17 -9.40
C ILE A 18 3.34 16.44 -10.33
N GLN A 19 2.41 15.50 -10.45
CA GLN A 19 1.20 15.65 -11.26
C GLN A 19 0.32 16.79 -10.72
N GLU A 20 0.07 16.86 -9.41
CA GLU A 20 -0.66 17.95 -8.76
C GLU A 20 -0.07 19.32 -9.13
N LYS A 21 1.26 19.44 -9.24
CA LYS A 21 1.94 20.68 -9.65
C LYS A 21 1.78 21.00 -11.14
N LEU A 22 1.64 19.99 -12.00
CA LEU A 22 1.64 20.15 -13.46
C LEU A 22 0.24 20.24 -14.06
N ILE A 23 -0.71 19.47 -13.53
CA ILE A 23 -2.09 19.36 -14.03
C ILE A 23 -3.13 19.84 -13.02
N GLY A 24 -2.73 20.22 -11.80
CA GLY A 24 -3.66 20.61 -10.74
C GLY A 24 -4.22 19.41 -9.98
N ALA A 25 -4.51 19.58 -8.69
CA ALA A 25 -4.92 18.49 -7.80
C ALA A 25 -6.23 17.80 -8.23
N ASP A 26 -7.16 18.55 -8.83
CA ASP A 26 -8.45 18.03 -9.28
C ASP A 26 -8.33 17.07 -10.49
N ASN A 27 -7.17 17.06 -11.15
CA ASN A 27 -6.90 16.21 -12.33
C ASN A 27 -6.05 14.98 -12.00
N VAL A 28 -5.67 14.79 -10.72
CA VAL A 28 -4.94 13.60 -10.27
C VAL A 28 -5.94 12.56 -9.79
N VAL A 29 -6.03 11.45 -10.53
CA VAL A 29 -6.82 10.29 -10.11
C VAL A 29 -5.95 9.43 -9.19
N ASP A 30 -6.29 9.41 -7.90
CA ASP A 30 -5.64 8.59 -6.89
C ASP A 30 -6.41 7.27 -6.74
N GLU A 31 -5.90 6.20 -7.35
CA GLU A 31 -6.48 4.85 -7.26
C GLU A 31 -5.83 3.99 -6.16
N THR A 32 -4.99 4.58 -5.30
CA THR A 32 -4.17 3.83 -4.32
C THR A 32 -5.03 2.94 -3.42
N ASP A 33 -6.18 3.43 -2.95
CA ASP A 33 -7.05 2.66 -2.06
C ASP A 33 -7.66 1.43 -2.75
N ALA A 34 -8.07 1.57 -4.02
CA ALA A 34 -8.64 0.46 -4.80
C ALA A 34 -7.59 -0.63 -5.09
N GLU A 35 -6.34 -0.22 -5.32
CA GLU A 35 -5.23 -1.17 -5.53
C GLU A 35 -4.82 -1.90 -4.27
N VAL A 36 -4.79 -1.19 -3.13
CA VAL A 36 -4.51 -1.78 -1.82
C VAL A 36 -5.60 -2.80 -1.48
N GLU A 37 -6.87 -2.46 -1.70
CA GLU A 37 -8.00 -3.37 -1.49
C GLU A 37 -7.89 -4.64 -2.36
N HIS A 38 -7.59 -4.48 -3.65
CA HIS A 38 -7.40 -5.62 -4.55
C HIS A 38 -6.27 -6.56 -4.10
N HIS A 39 -5.12 -6.02 -3.66
CA HIS A 39 -4.01 -6.83 -3.16
C HIS A 39 -4.33 -7.50 -1.81
N GLU A 40 -5.04 -6.80 -0.92
CA GLU A 40 -5.47 -7.35 0.36
C GLU A 40 -6.40 -8.54 0.15
N GLN A 41 -7.37 -8.40 -0.76
CA GLN A 41 -8.29 -9.47 -1.09
C GLN A 41 -7.56 -10.68 -1.67
N ALA A 42 -6.70 -10.48 -2.68
CA ALA A 42 -5.96 -11.58 -3.33
C ALA A 42 -5.08 -12.36 -2.33
N LEU A 43 -4.38 -11.67 -1.42
CA LEU A 43 -3.53 -12.31 -0.40
C LEU A 43 -4.36 -12.99 0.69
N THR A 44 -5.51 -12.42 1.06
CA THR A 44 -6.42 -13.03 2.02
C THR A 44 -7.02 -14.31 1.47
N GLU A 45 -7.47 -14.29 0.21
CA GLU A 45 -7.99 -15.46 -0.53
C GLU A 45 -6.92 -16.55 -0.71
N ALA A 46 -5.66 -16.17 -0.93
CA ALA A 46 -4.52 -17.10 -0.95
C ALA A 46 -4.19 -17.71 0.43
N GLY A 47 -4.89 -17.28 1.49
CA GLY A 47 -4.74 -17.83 2.83
C GLY A 47 -3.56 -17.26 3.61
N TYR A 48 -3.25 -15.97 3.45
CA TYR A 48 -2.31 -15.23 4.31
C TYR A 48 -3.03 -14.41 5.40
N SER A 49 -2.27 -13.92 6.39
CA SER A 49 -2.76 -12.88 7.31
C SER A 49 -2.25 -11.54 6.84
N VAL A 50 -3.14 -10.64 6.46
CA VAL A 50 -2.78 -9.37 5.81
C VAL A 50 -3.05 -8.20 6.76
N TYR A 51 -2.15 -7.23 6.77
CA TYR A 51 -2.25 -6.02 7.57
C TYR A 51 -1.87 -4.82 6.71
N GLN A 52 -2.74 -3.81 6.64
CA GLN A 52 -2.37 -2.55 5.99
C GLN A 52 -1.45 -1.73 6.91
N ILE A 53 -0.39 -1.17 6.35
CA ILE A 53 0.56 -0.28 7.02
C ILE A 53 0.49 1.07 6.32
N HIS A 54 0.02 2.09 7.04
CA HIS A 54 -0.08 3.43 6.49
C HIS A 54 1.28 4.12 6.49
N TRP A 55 1.61 4.76 5.37
CA TRP A 55 2.81 5.59 5.29
C TRP A 55 2.60 6.90 6.04
N GLY A 56 3.39 7.11 7.10
CA GLY A 56 3.32 8.33 7.90
C GLY A 56 4.47 8.43 8.91
N PRO A 57 4.49 9.48 9.74
CA PRO A 57 5.56 9.70 10.72
C PRO A 57 5.75 8.53 11.71
N ASN A 58 4.69 7.75 11.95
CA ASN A 58 4.70 6.61 12.85
C ASN A 58 5.02 5.26 12.18
N PHE A 59 5.31 5.26 10.88
CA PHE A 59 5.49 4.04 10.07
C PHE A 59 6.40 2.99 10.72
N ILE A 60 7.55 3.41 11.27
CA ILE A 60 8.50 2.49 11.92
C ILE A 60 7.90 1.83 13.17
N ASN A 61 7.14 2.58 13.96
CA ASN A 61 6.47 2.06 15.16
C ASN A 61 5.33 1.11 14.76
N ASP A 62 4.55 1.48 13.74
CA ASP A 62 3.45 0.66 13.24
C ASP A 62 3.97 -0.67 12.68
N LEU A 63 5.07 -0.63 11.93
CA LEU A 63 5.75 -1.82 11.41
C LEU A 63 6.26 -2.73 12.53
N GLN A 64 6.88 -2.16 13.56
CA GLN A 64 7.37 -2.92 14.72
C GLN A 64 6.22 -3.55 15.52
N ALA A 65 5.11 -2.84 15.69
CA ALA A 65 3.96 -3.31 16.45
C ALA A 65 3.23 -4.47 15.75
N LEU A 66 3.10 -4.42 14.43
CA LEU A 66 2.40 -5.44 13.63
C LEU A 66 3.19 -6.75 13.52
N GLN A 67 4.50 -6.71 13.74
CA GLN A 67 5.39 -7.88 13.68
C GLN A 67 5.21 -8.70 12.38
N VAL A 68 4.97 -8.06 11.25
CA VAL A 68 4.80 -8.77 9.97
C VAL A 68 6.09 -9.48 9.54
N ASP A 69 5.96 -10.59 8.82
CA ASP A 69 7.08 -11.39 8.36
C ASP A 69 7.63 -10.91 7.00
N LEU A 70 6.77 -10.26 6.21
CA LEU A 70 7.09 -9.68 4.91
C LEU A 70 6.27 -8.40 4.68
N VAL A 71 6.84 -7.41 4.00
CA VAL A 71 6.14 -6.18 3.58
C VAL A 71 6.13 -6.08 2.07
N PHE A 72 4.96 -5.92 1.47
CA PHE A 72 4.81 -5.54 0.07
C PHE A 72 4.55 -4.05 -0.05
N ASN A 73 5.28 -3.41 -0.96
CA ASN A 73 4.95 -2.06 -1.39
C ASN A 73 3.87 -2.13 -2.46
N VAL A 74 2.68 -1.63 -2.17
CA VAL A 74 1.62 -1.48 -3.19
C VAL A 74 1.92 -0.19 -3.93
N SER A 75 2.49 -0.32 -5.11
CA SER A 75 2.69 0.80 -6.03
C SER A 75 2.13 0.42 -7.38
N SER A 76 1.19 1.21 -7.91
CA SER A 76 0.76 0.97 -9.29
C SER A 76 1.92 1.07 -10.25
N LEU A 77 2.15 -0.02 -10.97
CA LEU A 77 2.77 0.03 -12.28
C LEU A 77 1.61 0.35 -13.21
N VAL A 78 1.42 1.63 -13.56
CA VAL A 78 0.56 1.95 -14.70
C VAL A 78 1.26 1.32 -15.89
N GLU A 79 0.67 0.27 -16.48
CA GLU A 79 1.12 -0.22 -17.78
C GLU A 79 1.05 0.96 -18.76
N ALA A 80 2.21 1.31 -19.30
CA ALA A 80 2.38 2.39 -20.26
C ALA A 80 1.91 2.00 -21.66
#